data_AF-A0AAD8TGU9-F1
#
_entry.id   AF-A0AAD8TGU9-F1
#
_cell.length_a   1.000
_cell.length_b   1.000
_cell.length_c   1.000
_cell.angle_alpha   90.00
_cell.angle_beta   90.00
_cell.angle_gamma   90.00
#
_symmetry.space_group_name_H-M   'P 1'
#
loop_
_entity.id
_entity.type
_entity.pdbx_description
1 polymer ?
#
loop_
_entity_poly.entity_id
_entity_poly.type
_entity_poly.pdbx_seq_one_letter_code
_entity_poly.pdbx_strand_id
1 'polypeptide(L)'
;MAQYDLTALMAPQMECHLVFPMLEFLQERQFYADEEILQGKICLLSGINMVDYAMDIHKSLHGTDDVPADMVARRSEVIARLRTLDEAAAPIVAFLSNQQLVQELRPDKQYNIHMLQERYQIGPDQIEALYQYAKFQFECGNYSGAADFLYQYRALCTNSERSLSALWGKLAAEILMQNWDVAQEELNRLKEIIDSKNFSSPINQLHSRIWLMHLESLYLL
;
A
#
# COMPACT_ATOMS: atom_id res chain seq x y z
N MET A 1 20.78 24.83 -5.97
CA MET A 1 20.13 24.01 -4.92
C MET A 1 19.64 22.67 -5.46
N ALA A 2 19.12 22.58 -6.70
CA ALA A 2 18.79 21.29 -7.36
C ALA A 2 19.96 20.28 -7.47
N GLN A 3 21.19 20.74 -7.32
CA GLN A 3 22.40 19.91 -7.36
C GLN A 3 22.52 18.92 -6.18
N TYR A 4 21.75 19.12 -5.10
CA TYR A 4 21.66 18.22 -3.94
C TYR A 4 20.35 17.45 -3.89
N ASP A 5 19.55 17.46 -4.97
CA ASP A 5 18.33 16.67 -5.03
C ASP A 5 18.66 15.18 -5.12
N LEU A 6 18.25 14.43 -4.10
CA LEU A 6 18.43 12.98 -4.01
C LEU A 6 17.18 12.22 -4.49
N THR A 7 16.10 12.91 -4.85
CA THR A 7 14.82 12.29 -5.20
C THR A 7 14.97 11.28 -6.33
N ALA A 8 15.77 11.58 -7.37
CA ALA A 8 16.03 10.65 -8.47
C ALA A 8 16.82 9.38 -8.06
N LEU A 9 17.65 9.47 -7.02
CA LEU A 9 18.42 8.33 -6.48
C LEU A 9 17.57 7.47 -5.54
N MET A 10 16.64 8.09 -4.82
CA MET A 10 15.79 7.42 -3.84
C MET A 10 14.53 6.81 -4.46
N ALA A 11 13.95 7.46 -5.48
CA ALA A 11 12.69 7.04 -6.11
C ALA A 11 12.68 5.57 -6.59
N PRO A 12 13.75 5.01 -7.20
CA PRO A 12 13.75 3.60 -7.63
C PRO A 12 13.70 2.60 -6.47
N GLN A 13 14.11 3.03 -5.27
CA GLN A 13 14.09 2.20 -4.08
C GLN A 13 12.80 2.36 -3.29
N MET A 14 11.90 3.28 -3.65
CA MET A 14 10.70 3.60 -2.86
C MET A 14 9.42 3.13 -3.55
N GLU A 15 8.35 2.93 -2.76
CA GLU A 15 7.03 2.69 -3.36
C GLU A 15 6.55 3.96 -4.08
N CYS A 16 5.88 3.78 -5.22
CA CYS A 16 5.40 4.86 -6.07
C CYS A 16 4.54 5.88 -5.30
N HIS A 17 3.70 5.40 -4.37
CA HIS A 17 2.84 6.25 -3.54
C HIS A 17 3.63 7.17 -2.61
N LEU A 18 4.78 6.73 -2.09
CA LEU A 18 5.65 7.53 -1.20
C LEU A 18 6.46 8.60 -1.97
N VAL A 19 6.63 8.44 -3.28
CA VAL A 19 7.31 9.42 -4.12
C VAL A 19 6.43 10.66 -4.37
N PHE A 20 5.09 10.56 -4.30
CA PHE A 20 4.20 11.71 -4.52
C PHE A 20 4.42 12.86 -3.54
N PRO A 21 4.45 12.65 -2.20
CA PRO A 21 4.77 13.72 -1.26
C PRO A 21 6.11 14.40 -1.55
N MET A 22 7.11 13.66 -2.03
CA MET A 22 8.41 14.24 -2.40
C MET A 22 8.28 15.15 -3.63
N LEU A 23 7.55 14.71 -4.66
CA LEU A 23 7.29 15.53 -5.85
C LEU A 23 6.43 16.75 -5.54
N GLU A 24 5.44 16.63 -4.65
CA GLU A 24 4.65 17.77 -4.15
C GLU A 24 5.52 18.77 -3.41
N PHE A 25 6.43 18.31 -2.54
CA PHE A 25 7.38 19.18 -1.87
C PHE A 25 8.31 19.92 -2.85
N LEU A 26 8.82 19.22 -3.88
CA LEU A 26 9.65 19.84 -4.93
C LEU A 26 8.87 20.90 -5.71
N GLN A 27 7.56 20.67 -5.92
CA GLN A 27 6.65 21.59 -6.59
C GLN A 27 6.39 22.84 -5.75
N GLU A 28 6.04 22.69 -4.47
CA GLU A 28 5.82 23.81 -3.54
C GLU A 28 7.05 24.70 -3.38
N ARG A 29 8.24 24.07 -3.38
CA ARG A 29 9.53 24.79 -3.29
C ARG A 29 9.99 25.39 -4.63
N GLN A 30 9.28 25.11 -5.73
CA GLN A 30 9.59 25.59 -7.08
C GLN A 30 11.04 25.30 -7.50
N PHE A 31 11.54 24.11 -7.17
CA PHE A 31 12.90 23.71 -7.55
C PHE A 31 13.03 23.38 -9.04
N TYR A 32 11.95 22.89 -9.65
CA TYR A 32 11.84 22.53 -11.07
C TYR A 32 10.62 23.23 -11.68
N ALA A 33 10.51 23.22 -13.01
CA ALA A 33 9.32 23.73 -13.67
C ALA A 33 8.11 22.84 -13.32
N ASP A 34 6.96 23.47 -13.05
CA ASP A 34 5.74 22.74 -12.69
C ASP A 34 5.36 21.71 -13.76
N GLU A 35 5.58 22.03 -15.05
CA GLU A 35 5.34 21.11 -16.17
C GLU A 35 6.17 19.83 -16.09
N GLU A 36 7.45 19.92 -15.71
CA GLU A 36 8.35 18.76 -15.57
C GLU A 36 7.91 17.86 -14.40
N ILE A 37 7.51 18.47 -13.28
CA ILE A 37 7.01 17.73 -12.11
C ILE A 37 5.68 17.05 -12.42
N LEU A 38 4.75 17.76 -13.09
CA LEU A 38 3.46 17.22 -13.49
C LEU A 38 3.63 16.05 -14.49
N GLN A 39 4.55 16.15 -15.44
CA GLN A 39 4.90 15.04 -16.33
C GLN A 39 5.48 13.85 -15.55
N GLY A 40 6.37 14.10 -14.57
CA GLY A 40 6.89 13.08 -13.67
C GLY A 40 5.78 12.37 -12.88
N LYS A 41 4.81 13.14 -12.34
CA LYS A 41 3.64 12.61 -11.64
C LYS A 41 2.78 11.73 -12.57
N ILE A 42 2.52 12.15 -13.81
CA ILE A 42 1.78 11.33 -14.80
C ILE A 42 2.54 10.03 -15.10
N CYS A 43 3.86 10.08 -15.23
CA CYS A 43 4.68 8.90 -15.47
C CYS A 43 4.61 7.91 -14.30
N LEU A 44 4.66 8.38 -13.05
CA LEU A 44 4.47 7.54 -11.87
C LEU A 44 3.04 6.97 -11.81
N LEU A 45 2.04 7.80 -12.13
CA LEU A 45 0.63 7.41 -12.16
C LEU A 45 0.34 6.35 -13.22
N SER A 46 1.15 6.27 -14.27
CA SER A 46 0.99 5.21 -15.28
C SER A 46 1.14 3.81 -14.68
N GLY A 47 1.98 3.66 -13.65
CA GLY A 47 2.26 2.41 -12.94
C GLY A 47 1.31 2.08 -11.78
N ILE A 48 0.41 3.00 -11.40
CA ILE A 48 -0.55 2.80 -10.31
C ILE A 48 -2.00 3.00 -10.79
N ASN A 49 -2.97 2.53 -10.01
CA ASN A 49 -4.38 2.54 -10.39
C ASN A 49 -5.15 3.79 -9.91
N MET A 50 -4.45 4.87 -9.53
CA MET A 50 -5.03 6.17 -9.18
C MET A 50 -5.42 6.96 -10.44
N VAL A 51 -6.33 6.42 -11.23
CA VAL A 51 -6.73 7.00 -12.53
C VAL A 51 -7.39 8.37 -12.35
N ASP A 52 -8.19 8.55 -11.29
CA ASP A 52 -8.86 9.83 -11.02
C ASP A 52 -7.86 10.97 -10.78
N TYR A 53 -6.84 10.72 -9.97
CA TYR A 53 -5.76 11.69 -9.74
C TYR A 53 -4.91 11.95 -11.00
N ALA A 54 -4.69 10.94 -11.83
CA ALA A 54 -4.00 11.09 -13.12
C ALA A 54 -4.79 11.96 -14.10
N MET A 55 -6.12 11.83 -14.13
CA MET A 55 -6.98 12.68 -14.94
C MET A 55 -6.92 14.13 -14.47
N ASP A 56 -6.95 14.38 -13.16
CA ASP A 56 -6.90 15.74 -12.61
C ASP A 56 -5.56 16.44 -12.89
N ILE A 57 -4.44 15.70 -12.80
CA ILE A 57 -3.11 16.21 -13.17
C ILE A 57 -3.03 16.50 -14.67
N HIS A 58 -3.57 15.62 -15.52
CA HIS A 58 -3.59 15.85 -16.96
C HIS A 58 -4.37 17.10 -17.34
N LYS A 59 -5.53 17.32 -16.70
CA LYS A 59 -6.33 18.54 -16.90
C LYS A 59 -5.58 19.80 -16.49
N SER A 60 -4.87 19.73 -15.37
CA SER A 60 -4.05 20.84 -14.86
C SER A 60 -2.85 21.14 -15.77
N LEU A 61 -2.23 20.12 -16.35
CA LEU A 61 -1.09 20.27 -17.27
C LEU A 61 -1.50 20.90 -18.61
N HIS A 62 -2.62 20.46 -19.19
CA HIS A 62 -3.06 20.91 -20.51
C HIS A 62 -4.07 22.06 -20.47
N GLY A 63 -4.47 22.52 -19.29
CA GLY A 63 -5.49 23.57 -19.12
C GLY A 63 -6.81 23.24 -19.80
N THR A 64 -7.14 21.96 -19.92
CA THR A 64 -8.29 21.44 -20.66
C THR A 64 -9.03 20.41 -19.83
N ASP A 65 -10.35 20.39 -19.91
CA ASP A 65 -11.18 19.36 -19.27
C ASP A 65 -11.20 18.03 -20.04
N ASP A 66 -10.52 17.99 -21.20
CA ASP A 66 -10.54 16.84 -22.10
C ASP A 66 -9.59 15.77 -21.61
N VAL A 67 -10.16 14.62 -21.24
CA VAL A 67 -9.43 13.48 -20.72
C VAL A 67 -9.21 12.47 -21.84
N PRO A 68 -7.98 11.94 -22.03
CA PRO A 68 -7.72 10.92 -23.04
C PRO A 68 -8.66 9.71 -22.89
N ALA A 69 -9.19 9.23 -24.01
CA ALA A 69 -10.08 8.06 -24.03
C ALA A 69 -9.44 6.82 -23.35
N ASP A 70 -8.12 6.67 -23.45
CA ASP A 70 -7.34 5.61 -22.79
C ASP A 70 -7.45 5.68 -21.26
N MET A 71 -7.45 6.87 -20.66
CA MET A 71 -7.60 7.03 -19.20
C MET A 71 -9.01 6.68 -18.76
N VAL A 72 -10.03 7.05 -19.54
CA VAL A 72 -11.43 6.69 -19.26
C VAL A 72 -11.64 5.17 -19.35
N ALA A 73 -11.04 4.52 -20.35
CA ALA A 73 -11.05 3.07 -20.48
C ALA A 73 -10.38 2.39 -19.28
N ARG A 74 -9.18 2.83 -18.89
CA ARG A 74 -8.47 2.32 -17.70
C ARG A 74 -9.29 2.51 -16.43
N ARG A 75 -9.97 3.64 -16.26
CA ARG A 75 -10.86 3.89 -15.12
C ARG A 75 -11.94 2.81 -15.03
N SER A 76 -12.59 2.51 -16.14
CA SER A 76 -13.64 1.49 -16.18
C SER A 76 -13.13 0.09 -15.85
N GLU A 77 -11.92 -0.26 -16.31
CA GLU A 77 -11.25 -1.53 -16.00
C GLU A 77 -10.90 -1.62 -14.50
N VAL A 78 -10.32 -0.55 -13.94
CA VAL A 78 -9.98 -0.48 -12.51
C VAL A 78 -11.22 -0.63 -11.64
N ILE A 79 -12.32 0.03 -11.98
CA ILE A 79 -13.60 -0.09 -11.25
C ILE A 79 -14.18 -1.49 -11.38
N ALA A 80 -14.14 -2.09 -12.57
CA ALA A 80 -14.62 -3.46 -12.78
C ALA A 80 -13.82 -4.46 -11.93
N ARG A 81 -12.49 -4.33 -11.91
CA ARG A 81 -11.60 -5.17 -11.11
C ARG A 81 -11.82 -4.97 -9.62
N LEU A 82 -12.02 -3.72 -9.18
CA LEU A 82 -12.38 -3.40 -7.79
C LEU A 82 -13.65 -4.14 -7.37
N ARG A 83 -14.71 -4.11 -8.20
CA ARG A 83 -15.97 -4.80 -7.91
C ARG A 83 -15.79 -6.31 -7.81
N THR A 84 -15.03 -6.92 -8.71
CA THR A 84 -14.78 -8.37 -8.65
C THR A 84 -14.02 -8.79 -7.39
N LEU A 85 -13.04 -7.97 -6.97
CA LEU A 85 -12.28 -8.22 -5.74
C LEU A 85 -13.13 -7.95 -4.49
N ASP A 86 -13.99 -6.93 -4.54
CA ASP A 86 -14.94 -6.61 -3.47
C ASP A 86 -15.93 -7.75 -3.26
N GLU A 87 -16.52 -8.30 -4.34
CA GLU A 87 -17.41 -9.46 -4.26
C GLU A 87 -16.70 -10.72 -3.71
N ALA A 88 -15.45 -10.93 -4.10
CA ALA A 88 -14.63 -12.05 -3.59
C ALA A 88 -14.24 -11.87 -2.12
N ALA A 89 -14.00 -10.63 -1.68
CA ALA A 89 -13.64 -10.28 -0.30
C ALA A 89 -14.85 -10.02 0.60
N ALA A 90 -16.05 -9.82 0.05
CA ALA A 90 -17.29 -9.57 0.80
C ALA A 90 -17.55 -10.53 1.97
N PRO A 91 -17.41 -11.87 1.84
CA PRO A 91 -17.67 -12.78 2.96
C PRO A 91 -16.68 -12.57 4.12
N ILE A 92 -15.40 -12.33 3.81
CA ILE A 92 -14.38 -12.12 4.83
C ILE A 92 -14.46 -10.72 5.44
N VAL A 93 -14.79 -9.69 4.64
CA VAL A 93 -15.03 -8.32 5.14
C VAL A 93 -16.26 -8.27 6.03
N ALA A 94 -17.36 -8.96 5.68
CA ALA A 94 -18.55 -9.06 6.51
C ALA A 94 -18.27 -9.78 7.85
N PHE A 95 -17.44 -10.83 7.83
CA PHE A 95 -16.99 -11.49 9.04
C PHE A 95 -16.17 -10.53 9.92
N LEU A 96 -15.21 -9.83 9.33
CA LEU A 96 -14.29 -8.93 10.04
C LEU A 96 -14.97 -7.66 10.57
N SER A 97 -16.07 -7.23 9.93
CA SER A 97 -16.89 -6.10 10.40
C SER A 97 -17.65 -6.42 11.70
N ASN A 98 -17.86 -7.71 11.99
CA ASN A 98 -18.56 -8.15 13.20
C ASN A 98 -17.58 -8.31 14.37
N GLN A 99 -17.54 -7.31 15.25
CA GLN A 99 -16.67 -7.32 16.45
C GLN A 99 -16.84 -8.56 17.33
N GLN A 100 -18.04 -9.14 17.40
CA GLN A 100 -18.29 -10.36 18.18
C GLN A 100 -17.58 -11.58 17.60
N LEU A 101 -17.50 -11.68 16.27
CA LEU A 101 -16.83 -12.78 15.58
C LEU A 101 -15.31 -12.64 15.64
N VAL A 102 -14.81 -11.39 15.61
CA VAL A 102 -13.39 -11.09 15.81
C VAL A 102 -12.94 -11.44 17.23
N GLN A 103 -13.80 -11.30 18.24
CA GLN A 103 -13.50 -11.75 19.61
C GLN A 103 -13.45 -13.27 19.77
N GLU A 104 -14.10 -14.04 18.89
CA GLU A 104 -13.98 -15.50 18.87
C GLU A 104 -12.63 -15.97 18.30
N LEU A 105 -11.90 -15.10 17.61
CA LEU A 105 -10.58 -15.43 17.06
C LEU A 105 -9.60 -15.70 18.20
N ARG A 106 -8.97 -16.88 18.15
CA ARG A 106 -7.93 -17.29 19.09
C ARG A 106 -6.55 -16.80 18.62
N PRO A 107 -5.54 -16.75 19.51
CA PRO A 107 -4.16 -16.50 19.08
C PRO A 107 -3.62 -17.61 18.15
N ASP A 108 -4.27 -18.77 18.12
CA ASP A 108 -3.92 -19.87 17.22
C ASP A 108 -4.54 -19.68 15.82
N LYS A 109 -3.66 -19.34 14.87
CA LYS A 109 -4.02 -19.04 13.49
C LYS A 109 -4.56 -20.25 12.73
N GLN A 110 -4.07 -21.46 13.04
CA GLN A 110 -4.51 -22.68 12.34
C GLN A 110 -5.94 -23.05 12.74
N TYR A 111 -6.27 -22.87 14.03
CA TYR A 111 -7.63 -23.04 14.52
C TYR A 111 -8.60 -22.03 13.90
N ASN A 112 -8.20 -20.76 13.78
CA ASN A 112 -9.04 -19.74 13.17
C ASN A 112 -9.36 -20.05 11.71
N ILE A 113 -8.39 -20.51 10.93
CA ILE A 113 -8.61 -20.90 9.52
C ILE A 113 -9.60 -22.07 9.43
N HIS A 114 -9.44 -23.09 10.28
CA HIS A 114 -10.35 -24.24 10.30
C HIS A 114 -11.78 -23.84 10.69
N MET A 115 -11.93 -22.99 11.70
CA MET A 115 -13.23 -22.48 12.15
C MET A 115 -13.91 -21.64 11.06
N LEU A 116 -13.15 -20.79 10.38
CA LEU A 116 -13.61 -19.97 9.26
C LEU A 116 -14.08 -20.83 8.08
N GLN A 117 -13.33 -21.90 7.77
CA GLN A 117 -13.67 -22.81 6.69
C GLN A 117 -14.91 -23.66 7.00
N GLU A 118 -15.05 -24.18 8.23
CA GLU A 118 -16.19 -25.01 8.62
C GLU A 118 -17.49 -24.22 8.83
N ARG A 119 -17.43 -23.06 9.49
CA ARG A 119 -18.63 -22.29 9.85
C ARG A 119 -19.04 -21.26 8.79
N TYR A 120 -18.07 -20.67 8.11
CA TYR A 120 -18.29 -19.54 7.21
C TYR A 120 -17.90 -19.84 5.75
N GLN A 121 -17.38 -21.04 5.46
CA GLN A 121 -16.87 -21.43 4.13
C GLN A 121 -15.76 -20.48 3.61
N ILE A 122 -15.09 -19.77 4.50
CA ILE A 122 -14.00 -18.84 4.18
C ILE A 122 -12.71 -19.67 4.17
N GLY A 123 -12.22 -19.96 2.96
CA GLY A 123 -10.96 -20.69 2.74
C GLY A 123 -9.74 -19.77 2.70
N PRO A 124 -8.54 -20.36 2.52
CA PRO A 124 -7.30 -19.60 2.30
C PRO A 124 -7.37 -18.71 1.05
N ASP A 125 -8.19 -19.07 0.05
CA ASP A 125 -8.38 -18.29 -1.17
C ASP A 125 -9.05 -16.93 -0.89
N GLN A 126 -9.96 -16.87 0.07
CA GLN A 126 -10.67 -15.64 0.49
C GLN A 126 -9.77 -14.75 1.34
N ILE A 127 -8.88 -15.35 2.13
CA ILE A 127 -7.83 -14.63 2.84
C ILE A 127 -6.86 -14.00 1.82
N GLU A 128 -6.46 -14.73 0.78
CA GLU A 128 -5.64 -14.19 -0.30
C GLU A 128 -6.40 -13.12 -1.12
N ALA A 129 -7.70 -13.29 -1.35
CA ALA A 129 -8.55 -12.29 -1.97
C ALA A 129 -8.60 -10.99 -1.15
N LEU A 130 -8.66 -11.07 0.19
CA LEU A 130 -8.57 -9.90 1.07
C LEU A 130 -7.23 -9.16 0.90
N TYR A 131 -6.12 -9.89 0.77
CA TYR A 131 -4.82 -9.27 0.53
C TYR A 131 -4.76 -8.57 -0.83
N GLN A 132 -5.27 -9.21 -1.88
CA GLN A 132 -5.34 -8.60 -3.21
C GLN A 132 -6.26 -7.39 -3.22
N TYR A 133 -7.39 -7.44 -2.51
CA TYR A 133 -8.31 -6.33 -2.34
C TYR A 133 -7.67 -5.17 -1.58
N ALA A 134 -6.98 -5.44 -0.47
CA ALA A 134 -6.26 -4.42 0.29
C ALA A 134 -5.15 -3.76 -0.53
N LYS A 135 -4.38 -4.55 -1.29
CA LYS A 135 -3.37 -4.05 -2.22
C LYS A 135 -4.01 -3.17 -3.30
N PHE A 136 -5.14 -3.60 -3.86
CA PHE A 136 -5.85 -2.83 -4.88
C PHE A 136 -6.42 -1.52 -4.31
N GLN A 137 -6.95 -1.53 -3.09
CA GLN A 137 -7.38 -0.32 -2.40
C GLN A 137 -6.22 0.65 -2.17
N PHE A 138 -5.06 0.14 -1.77
CA PHE A 138 -3.84 0.93 -1.64
C PHE A 138 -3.42 1.54 -2.99
N GLU A 139 -3.44 0.76 -4.07
CA GLU A 139 -3.15 1.24 -5.43
C GLU A 139 -4.16 2.28 -5.93
N CYS A 140 -5.40 2.23 -5.46
CA CYS A 140 -6.44 3.24 -5.74
C CYS A 140 -6.35 4.49 -4.84
N GLY A 141 -5.47 4.49 -3.84
CA GLY A 141 -5.28 5.62 -2.91
C GLY A 141 -6.14 5.60 -1.66
N ASN A 142 -6.87 4.50 -1.37
CA ASN A 142 -7.59 4.33 -0.11
C ASN A 142 -6.69 3.69 0.95
N TYR A 143 -5.85 4.51 1.60
CA TYR A 143 -4.87 4.04 2.56
C TYR A 143 -5.48 3.57 3.89
N SER A 144 -6.55 4.22 4.36
CA SER A 144 -7.19 3.86 5.64
C SER A 144 -7.81 2.47 5.60
N GLY A 145 -8.62 2.20 4.57
CA GLY A 145 -9.19 0.87 4.34
C GLY A 145 -8.11 -0.19 4.15
N ALA A 146 -7.08 0.11 3.37
CA ALA A 146 -5.97 -0.82 3.15
C ALA A 146 -5.23 -1.17 4.45
N ALA A 147 -4.95 -0.19 5.32
CA ALA A 147 -4.27 -0.43 6.61
C ALA A 147 -5.07 -1.37 7.52
N ASP A 148 -6.39 -1.15 7.62
CA ASP A 148 -7.29 -1.99 8.41
C ASP A 148 -7.36 -3.43 7.88
N PHE A 149 -7.53 -3.58 6.56
CA PHE A 149 -7.58 -4.91 5.95
C PHE A 149 -6.25 -5.67 6.04
N LEU A 150 -5.11 -4.97 5.91
CA LEU A 150 -3.78 -5.58 6.08
C LEU A 150 -3.52 -6.00 7.53
N TYR A 151 -3.98 -5.22 8.50
CA TYR A 151 -3.92 -5.58 9.92
C TYR A 151 -4.73 -6.86 10.20
N GLN A 152 -5.96 -6.92 9.70
CA GLN A 152 -6.84 -8.09 9.84
C GLN A 152 -6.27 -9.31 9.11
N TYR A 153 -5.74 -9.13 7.90
CA TYR A 153 -5.07 -10.20 7.14
C TYR A 153 -3.90 -10.79 7.93
N ARG A 154 -3.09 -9.97 8.62
CA ARG A 154 -1.96 -10.44 9.43
C ARG A 154 -2.38 -11.32 10.62
N ALA A 155 -3.55 -11.05 11.22
CA ALA A 155 -4.10 -11.88 12.28
C ALA A 155 -4.44 -13.30 11.79
N LEU A 156 -4.82 -13.43 10.53
CA LEU A 156 -5.26 -14.68 9.91
C LEU A 156 -4.16 -15.41 9.12
N CYS A 157 -3.16 -14.67 8.61
CA CYS A 157 -2.13 -15.22 7.74
C CYS A 157 -1.12 -16.10 8.51
N THR A 158 -0.92 -17.32 8.03
CA THR A 158 0.10 -18.27 8.52
C THR A 158 1.44 -18.16 7.77
N ASN A 159 1.46 -17.52 6.59
CA ASN A 159 2.67 -17.37 5.79
C ASN A 159 3.51 -16.17 6.28
N SER A 160 4.77 -16.47 6.62
CA SER A 160 5.71 -15.50 7.15
C SER A 160 6.18 -14.44 6.15
N GLU A 161 6.21 -14.75 4.85
CA GLU A 161 6.58 -13.81 3.79
C GLU A 161 5.43 -12.85 3.50
N ARG A 162 4.21 -13.39 3.32
CA ARG A 162 3.01 -12.56 3.12
C ARG A 162 2.71 -11.68 4.32
N SER A 163 2.95 -12.17 5.53
CA SER A 163 2.85 -11.35 6.74
C SER A 163 3.86 -10.20 6.75
N LEU A 164 5.06 -10.36 6.17
CA LEU A 164 6.04 -9.28 6.06
C LEU A 164 5.60 -8.25 5.01
N SER A 165 5.14 -8.70 3.84
CA SER A 165 4.60 -7.82 2.80
C SER A 165 3.38 -7.03 3.28
N ALA A 166 2.50 -7.63 4.06
CA ALA A 166 1.36 -6.94 4.67
C ALA A 166 1.80 -5.88 5.68
N LEU A 167 2.88 -6.14 6.45
CA LEU A 167 3.41 -5.17 7.40
C LEU A 167 4.01 -3.95 6.69
N TRP A 168 4.75 -4.18 5.60
CA TRP A 168 5.27 -3.12 4.75
C TRP A 168 4.15 -2.26 4.14
N GLY A 169 3.11 -2.89 3.61
CA GLY A 169 1.95 -2.17 3.07
C GLY A 169 1.21 -1.36 4.13
N LYS A 170 1.06 -1.90 5.36
CA LYS A 170 0.46 -1.17 6.48
C LYS A 170 1.33 0.04 6.85
N LEU A 171 2.65 -0.14 7.00
CA LEU A 171 3.56 0.96 7.29
C LEU A 171 3.48 2.06 6.24
N ALA A 172 3.51 1.71 4.95
CA ALA A 172 3.38 2.66 3.86
C ALA A 172 2.04 3.42 3.92
N ALA A 173 0.94 2.73 4.22
CA ALA A 173 -0.37 3.35 4.36
C ALA A 173 -0.43 4.34 5.55
N GLU A 174 0.14 3.97 6.71
CA GLU A 174 0.17 4.84 7.88
C GLU A 174 1.07 6.08 7.66
N ILE A 175 2.20 5.93 6.96
CA ILE A 175 3.06 7.06 6.57
C ILE A 175 2.29 8.02 5.64
N LEU A 176 1.57 7.49 4.66
CA LEU A 176 0.77 8.31 3.72
C LEU A 176 -0.41 9.01 4.42
N MET A 177 -0.94 8.43 5.49
CA MET A 177 -1.95 9.05 6.34
C MET A 177 -1.36 10.02 7.40
N GLN A 178 -0.04 10.16 7.48
CA GLN A 178 0.66 10.97 8.49
C GLN A 178 0.41 10.52 9.95
N ASN A 179 0.11 9.22 10.14
CA ASN A 179 -0.08 8.62 11.46
C ASN A 179 1.27 8.17 12.04
N TRP A 180 2.09 9.13 12.46
CA TRP A 180 3.49 8.88 12.86
C TRP A 180 3.63 7.92 14.05
N ASP A 181 2.73 8.01 15.04
CA ASP A 181 2.77 7.15 16.23
C ASP A 181 2.60 5.66 15.86
N VAL A 182 1.59 5.35 15.04
CA VAL A 182 1.30 3.98 14.59
C VAL A 182 2.37 3.50 13.61
N ALA A 183 2.84 4.38 12.72
CA ALA A 183 3.93 4.06 11.81
C ALA A 183 5.21 3.67 12.56
N GLN A 184 5.55 4.39 13.64
CA GLN A 184 6.73 4.08 14.46
C GLN A 184 6.58 2.72 15.17
N GLU A 185 5.40 2.38 15.69
CA GLU A 185 5.15 1.06 16.27
C GLU A 185 5.30 -0.07 15.25
N GLU A 186 4.71 0.07 14.06
CA GLU A 186 4.83 -0.94 13.00
C GLU A 186 6.27 -1.05 12.46
N LEU A 187 7.01 0.06 12.43
CA LEU A 187 8.41 0.05 12.05
C LEU A 187 9.28 -0.71 13.06
N ASN A 188 9.09 -0.47 14.36
CA ASN A 188 9.80 -1.21 15.40
C ASN A 188 9.52 -2.72 15.31
N ARG A 189 8.26 -3.10 15.06
CA ARG A 189 7.89 -4.50 14.81
C ARG A 189 8.56 -5.07 13.57
N LEU A 190 8.64 -4.29 12.49
CA LEU A 190 9.32 -4.71 11.27
C LEU A 190 10.81 -4.95 11.51
N LYS A 191 11.48 -4.05 12.25
CA LYS A 191 12.87 -4.20 12.68
C LYS A 191 13.07 -5.49 13.47
N GLU A 192 12.25 -5.73 14.48
CA GLU A 192 12.32 -6.96 15.28
C GLU A 192 12.16 -8.22 14.42
N ILE A 193 11.24 -8.22 13.45
CA ILE A 193 11.04 -9.35 12.53
C ILE A 193 12.25 -9.53 11.59
N ILE A 194 12.82 -8.43 11.09
CA ILE A 194 13.98 -8.47 10.19
C ILE A 194 15.27 -8.89 10.91
N ASP A 195 15.41 -8.52 12.18
CA ASP A 195 16.58 -8.86 12.98
C ASP A 195 16.46 -10.25 13.64
N SER A 196 15.25 -10.73 13.91
CA SER A 196 15.01 -12.07 14.46
C SER A 196 14.98 -13.18 13.40
N LYS A 197 14.62 -12.87 12.14
CA LYS A 197 14.61 -13.86 11.06
C LYS A 197 16.01 -14.11 10.51
N ASN A 198 16.44 -15.37 10.59
CA ASN A 198 17.44 -15.91 9.67
C ASN A 198 16.80 -15.99 8.27
N PHE A 199 16.85 -14.90 7.50
CA PHE A 199 16.42 -14.92 6.11
C PHE A 199 17.21 -15.97 5.34
N SER A 200 16.52 -16.73 4.49
CA SER A 200 17.12 -17.71 3.59
C SER A 200 18.10 -17.07 2.59
N SER A 201 17.96 -15.77 2.32
CA SER A 201 18.87 -14.98 1.48
C SER A 201 19.35 -13.71 2.22
N PRO A 202 20.66 -13.59 2.51
CA PRO A 202 21.26 -12.40 3.13
C PRO A 202 21.06 -11.11 2.32
N ILE A 203 20.93 -11.22 0.99
CA ILE A 203 20.73 -10.07 0.09
C ILE A 203 19.36 -9.43 0.31
N ASN A 204 18.31 -10.24 0.49
CA ASN A 204 16.95 -9.73 0.73
C ASN A 204 16.85 -9.05 2.10
N GLN A 205 17.59 -9.56 3.09
CA GLN A 205 17.70 -8.93 4.40
C GLN A 205 18.42 -7.58 4.31
N LEU A 206 19.50 -7.49 3.55
CA LEU A 206 20.23 -6.24 3.32
C LEU A 206 19.35 -5.20 2.61
N HIS A 207 18.65 -5.60 1.54
CA HIS A 207 17.71 -4.71 0.84
C HIS A 207 16.60 -4.22 1.78
N SER A 208 16.01 -5.10 2.59
CA SER A 208 14.97 -4.72 3.55
C SER A 208 15.49 -3.74 4.62
N ARG A 209 16.74 -3.90 5.05
CA ARG A 209 17.41 -2.98 5.99
C ARG A 209 17.74 -1.63 5.36
N ILE A 210 18.19 -1.61 4.10
CA ILE A 210 18.43 -0.38 3.34
C ILE A 210 17.11 0.39 3.19
N TRP A 211 16.03 -0.33 2.88
CA TRP A 211 14.72 0.28 2.73
C TRP A 211 14.18 0.86 4.04
N LEU A 212 14.35 0.13 5.14
CA LEU A 212 14.07 0.64 6.49
C LEU A 212 14.86 1.92 6.79
N MET A 213 16.17 1.95 6.52
CA MET A 213 17.00 3.13 6.76
C MET A 213 16.51 4.34 5.95
N HIS A 214 16.12 4.13 4.69
CA HIS A 214 15.55 5.20 3.87
C HIS A 214 14.24 5.72 4.46
N LEU A 215 13.32 4.84 4.85
CA LEU A 215 12.02 5.23 5.42
C LEU A 215 12.17 5.94 6.77
N GLU A 216 13.05 5.47 7.63
CA GLU A 216 13.34 6.15 8.90
C GLU A 216 13.95 7.53 8.69
N SER A 217 14.92 7.65 7.77
CA SER A 217 15.62 8.91 7.52
C SER A 217 14.77 9.99 6.85
N LEU A 218 13.75 9.59 6.09
CA LEU A 218 12.91 10.52 5.31
C LEU A 218 11.64 10.95 6.04
N TYR A 219 11.03 10.06 6.84
CA TYR A 219 9.66 10.25 7.31
C TYR A 219 9.49 10.23 8.83
N LEU A 220 10.44 9.69 9.59
CA LEU A 220 10.27 9.42 11.03
C LEU A 220 11.35 10.08 11.92
N LEU A 221 12.11 11.01 11.35
CA LEU A 221 13.10 11.86 12.04
C LEU A 221 12.71 13.33 11.91
#